data_AF-A0A7S2CBN0-F1
#
_entry.id   AF-A0A7S2CBN0-F1
#
_cell.length_a   1.000
_cell.length_b   1.000
_cell.length_c   1.000
_cell.angle_alpha   90.00
_cell.angle_beta   90.00
_cell.angle_gamma   90.00
#
_symmetry.space_group_name_H-M   'P 1'
#
loop_
_entity.id
_entity.type
_entity.pdbx_description
1 polymer ?
#
loop_
_entity_poly.entity_id
_entity_poly.type
_entity_poly.pdbx_seq_one_letter_code
_entity_poly.pdbx_strand_id
1 'polypeptide(L)'
;LVDAVEYFEFQAGDTIVKQGDIGSYFFVVQEGACEVSVNGSAANTLHHGVAFGAISLLYGCPRTATVTALGLCGVWGADGNVFRQVLHEHARAHHAENCQFLNSIRLFDGLSPAIKGRIGELALVVERFGQGS
;
A
#
# COMPACT_ATOMS: atom_id res chain seq x y z
N LEU A 1 -0.35 -0.67 -16.84
CA LEU A 1 -0.47 -1.09 -15.41
C LEU A 1 0.17 -2.45 -15.16
N VAL A 2 0.08 -3.41 -16.10
CA VAL A 2 0.72 -4.74 -15.96
C VAL A 2 2.26 -4.67 -16.00
N ASP A 3 2.85 -3.65 -16.62
CA ASP A 3 4.33 -3.53 -16.77
C ASP A 3 5.07 -2.96 -15.55
N ALA A 4 4.43 -2.82 -14.38
CA ALA A 4 5.01 -2.11 -13.24
C ALA A 4 4.87 -2.82 -11.89
N VAL A 5 4.55 -4.12 -11.92
CA VAL A 5 4.48 -5.00 -10.76
C VAL A 5 5.44 -6.16 -10.91
N GLU A 6 6.17 -6.47 -9.85
CA GLU A 6 7.10 -7.59 -9.75
C GLU A 6 6.53 -8.64 -8.79
N TYR A 7 6.80 -9.92 -9.05
CA TYR A 7 6.39 -11.02 -8.17
C TYR A 7 7.55 -11.41 -7.25
N PHE A 8 7.25 -11.58 -5.97
CA PHE A 8 8.22 -11.98 -4.95
C PHE A 8 7.73 -13.22 -4.21
N GLU A 9 8.64 -14.16 -3.99
CA GLU A 9 8.41 -15.36 -3.18
C GLU A 9 9.20 -15.30 -1.88
N PHE A 10 8.56 -15.72 -0.79
CA PHE A 10 9.09 -15.72 0.55
C PHE A 10 8.83 -17.06 1.23
N GLN A 11 9.80 -17.49 2.05
CA GLN A 11 9.70 -18.68 2.89
C GLN A 11 9.16 -18.32 4.28
N ALA A 12 8.78 -19.35 5.04
CA ALA A 12 8.34 -19.16 6.42
C ALA A 12 9.41 -18.44 7.26
N GLY A 13 9.03 -17.35 7.93
CA GLY A 13 9.92 -16.54 8.74
C GLY A 13 10.62 -15.40 7.99
N ASP A 14 10.52 -15.33 6.66
CA ASP A 14 11.12 -14.24 5.90
C ASP A 14 10.39 -12.92 6.18
N THR A 15 11.17 -11.86 6.39
CA THR A 15 10.65 -10.51 6.59
C THR A 15 10.46 -9.82 5.25
N ILE A 16 9.20 -9.55 4.89
CA ILE A 16 8.83 -8.87 3.65
C ILE A 16 8.97 -7.35 3.81
N VAL A 17 8.55 -6.85 4.97
CA VAL A 17 8.64 -5.44 5.35
C VAL A 17 9.06 -5.38 6.82
N LYS A 18 9.99 -4.50 7.16
CA LYS A 18 10.42 -4.32 8.55
C LYS A 18 10.03 -2.95 9.08
N GLN A 19 9.48 -2.90 10.29
CA GLN A 19 9.15 -1.65 10.97
C GLN A 19 10.39 -0.75 11.11
N GLY A 20 10.23 0.53 10.85
CA GLY A 20 11.30 1.54 10.94
C GLY A 20 12.11 1.70 9.65
N ASP A 21 12.03 0.77 8.69
CA ASP A 21 12.71 0.91 7.41
C ASP A 21 12.01 1.93 6.51
N ILE A 22 12.74 2.49 5.54
CA ILE A 22 12.14 3.33 4.51
C ILE A 22 11.42 2.43 3.49
N GLY A 23 10.14 2.68 3.29
CA GLY A 23 9.33 1.91 2.36
C GLY A 23 9.49 2.39 0.91
N SER A 24 9.86 1.48 0.01
CA SER A 24 9.94 1.73 -1.43
C SER A 24 8.85 1.02 -2.24
N TYR A 25 8.22 -0.03 -1.69
CA TYR A 25 7.21 -0.83 -2.38
C TYR A 25 5.87 -0.86 -1.65
N PHE A 26 4.80 -1.03 -2.41
CA PHE A 26 3.48 -1.46 -1.96
C PHE A 26 3.27 -2.92 -2.40
N PHE A 27 2.62 -3.74 -1.58
CA PHE A 27 2.45 -5.16 -1.84
C PHE A 27 1.00 -5.62 -1.75
N VAL A 28 0.68 -6.69 -2.48
CA VAL A 28 -0.59 -7.45 -2.38
C VAL A 28 -0.25 -8.92 -2.23
N VAL A 29 -0.84 -9.58 -1.23
CA VAL A 29 -0.68 -11.02 -1.04
C VAL A 29 -1.36 -11.77 -2.18
N GLN A 30 -0.59 -12.57 -2.92
CA GLN A 30 -1.10 -13.46 -3.96
C GLN A 30 -1.34 -14.86 -3.40
N GLU A 31 -0.41 -15.40 -2.61
CA GLU A 31 -0.49 -16.76 -2.08
C GLU A 31 0.07 -16.83 -0.66
N GLY A 32 -0.45 -17.74 0.16
CA GLY A 32 -0.03 -17.91 1.55
C GLY A 32 -0.63 -16.89 2.53
N ALA A 33 0.08 -16.68 3.63
CA ALA A 33 -0.32 -15.75 4.69
C ALA A 33 0.90 -15.07 5.32
N CYS A 34 0.70 -13.84 5.81
CA CYS A 34 1.72 -13.06 6.50
C CYS A 34 1.23 -12.60 7.87
N GLU A 35 2.09 -12.59 8.87
CA GLU A 35 1.82 -11.95 10.16
C GLU A 35 2.25 -10.48 10.10
N VAL A 36 1.43 -9.61 10.67
CA VAL A 36 1.78 -8.22 10.95
C VAL A 36 2.09 -8.07 12.42
N SER A 37 3.26 -7.52 12.74
CA SER A 37 3.64 -7.19 14.12
C SER A 37 4.03 -5.72 14.25
N VAL A 38 3.75 -5.15 15.42
CA VAL A 38 4.12 -3.77 15.79
C VAL A 38 4.89 -3.83 17.10
N ASN A 39 6.10 -3.28 17.12
CA ASN A 39 7.00 -3.34 18.27
C ASN A 39 7.19 -4.78 18.79
N GLY A 40 7.26 -5.75 17.87
CA GLY A 40 7.42 -7.18 18.17
C GLY A 40 6.16 -7.89 18.68
N SER A 41 5.02 -7.19 18.81
CA SER A 41 3.74 -7.81 19.18
C SER A 41 2.89 -8.08 17.96
N ALA A 42 2.41 -9.33 17.79
CA ALA A 42 1.50 -9.70 16.72
C ALA A 42 0.20 -8.88 16.78
N ALA A 43 -0.19 -8.31 15.65
CA ALA A 43 -1.31 -7.37 15.55
C ALA A 43 -2.38 -7.84 14.56
N ASN A 44 -1.99 -8.52 13.48
CA ASN A 44 -2.93 -9.01 12.46
C ASN A 44 -2.32 -10.13 11.61
N THR A 45 -3.15 -10.78 10.79
CA THR A 45 -2.73 -11.72 9.74
C THR A 45 -3.31 -11.28 8.40
N LEU A 46 -2.47 -11.28 7.36
CA LEU A 46 -2.82 -10.94 5.99
C LEU A 46 -2.95 -12.22 5.17
N HIS A 47 -3.98 -12.26 4.33
CA HIS A 47 -4.28 -13.39 3.44
C HIS A 47 -4.37 -12.91 1.99
N HIS A 48 -4.59 -13.83 1.05
CA HIS A 48 -4.79 -13.55 -0.36
C HIS A 48 -5.65 -12.29 -0.62
N GLY A 49 -5.18 -11.43 -1.50
CA GLY A 49 -5.84 -10.20 -1.94
C GLY A 49 -5.68 -9.01 -0.98
N VAL A 50 -5.09 -9.22 0.20
CA VAL A 50 -4.87 -8.13 1.16
C VAL A 50 -3.63 -7.34 0.77
N ALA A 51 -3.81 -6.03 0.74
CA ALA A 51 -2.80 -5.04 0.39
C ALA A 51 -2.10 -4.49 1.64
N PHE A 52 -0.79 -4.24 1.56
CA PHE A 52 0.01 -3.69 2.66
C PHE A 52 1.19 -2.81 2.19
N GLY A 53 1.77 -2.05 3.13
CA GLY A 53 2.89 -1.15 2.84
C GLY A 53 2.51 0.22 2.27
N ALA A 54 1.23 0.52 2.06
CA ALA A 54 0.80 1.81 1.50
C ALA A 54 1.12 3.01 2.42
N ILE A 55 1.03 2.84 3.74
CA ILE A 55 1.14 3.94 4.72
C ILE A 55 2.47 4.70 4.56
N SER A 56 3.61 4.00 4.55
CA SER A 56 4.92 4.65 4.42
C SER A 56 5.05 5.46 3.12
N LEU A 57 4.44 4.99 2.04
CA LEU A 57 4.51 5.64 0.73
C LEU A 57 3.63 6.88 0.63
N LEU A 58 2.48 6.85 1.32
CA LEU A 58 1.50 7.93 1.35
C LEU A 58 1.95 9.09 2.24
N TYR A 59 2.50 8.79 3.41
CA TYR A 59 2.90 9.81 4.39
C TYR A 59 4.39 10.14 4.38
N GLY A 60 5.19 9.49 3.52
CA GLY A 60 6.64 9.68 3.50
C GLY A 60 7.31 9.33 4.83
N CYS A 61 6.73 8.39 5.58
CA CYS A 61 7.21 7.97 6.90
C CYS A 61 7.84 6.57 6.85
N PRO A 62 8.63 6.18 7.86
CA PRO A 62 9.10 4.80 7.99
C PRO A 62 7.95 3.79 8.06
N ARG A 63 8.24 2.53 7.75
CA ARG A 63 7.29 1.42 7.89
C ARG A 63 6.76 1.35 9.33
N THR A 64 5.44 1.30 9.47
CA THR A 64 4.77 1.33 10.78
C THR A 64 4.65 -0.03 11.45
N ALA A 65 4.91 -1.10 10.71
CA ALA A 65 4.82 -2.49 11.18
C ALA A 65 5.81 -3.37 10.42
N THR A 66 6.15 -4.51 11.02
CA THR A 66 6.86 -5.60 10.38
C THR A 66 5.83 -6.57 9.79
N VAL A 67 6.11 -7.09 8.60
CA VAL A 67 5.31 -8.13 7.94
C VAL A 67 6.23 -9.30 7.64
N THR A 68 5.86 -10.47 8.17
CA THR A 68 6.65 -11.71 8.07
C THR A 68 5.81 -12.79 7.44
N ALA A 69 6.38 -13.57 6.52
CA ALA A 69 5.69 -14.72 5.93
C ALA A 69 5.50 -15.84 6.98
N LEU A 70 4.29 -16.38 7.10
CA LEU A 70 3.97 -17.49 8.02
C LEU A 70 4.27 -18.87 7.41
N GLY A 71 4.50 -18.93 6.11
CA GLY A 71 4.71 -20.12 5.30
C GLY A 71 5.30 -19.72 3.96
N LEU A 72 5.23 -20.62 2.97
CA LEU A 72 5.47 -20.23 1.57
C LEU A 72 4.45 -19.14 1.18
N CYS A 73 4.93 -17.98 0.80
CA CYS A 73 4.10 -16.81 0.51
C CYS A 73 4.56 -16.12 -0.77
N GLY A 74 3.60 -15.82 -1.65
CA GLY A 74 3.82 -15.08 -2.87
C GLY A 74 3.12 -13.72 -2.81
N VAL A 75 3.81 -12.65 -3.23
CA VAL A 75 3.25 -11.29 -3.24
C VAL A 75 3.56 -10.57 -4.54
N TRP A 76 2.63 -9.73 -5.00
CA TRP A 76 2.89 -8.75 -6.05
C TRP A 76 3.36 -7.45 -5.39
N GLY A 77 4.51 -6.92 -5.82
CA GLY A 77 5.05 -5.63 -5.39
C GLY A 77 5.02 -4.59 -6.50
N ALA A 78 4.61 -3.36 -6.17
CA ALA A 78 4.66 -2.20 -7.06
C ALA A 78 5.62 -1.15 -6.49
N ASP A 79 6.46 -0.55 -7.34
CA ASP A 79 7.32 0.57 -6.94
C ASP A 79 6.47 1.74 -6.43
N GLY A 80 6.93 2.37 -5.35
CA GLY A 80 6.22 3.44 -4.68
C GLY A 80 6.02 4.68 -5.54
N ASN A 81 6.90 4.95 -6.51
CA ASN A 81 6.71 6.03 -7.48
C ASN A 81 5.59 5.69 -8.47
N VAL A 82 5.55 4.45 -8.96
CA VAL A 82 4.44 3.99 -9.82
C VAL A 82 3.12 4.07 -9.05
N PHE A 83 3.10 3.58 -7.81
CA PHE A 83 1.93 3.65 -6.94
C PHE A 83 1.44 5.10 -6.77
N ARG A 84 2.35 6.02 -6.45
CA ARG A 84 2.03 7.45 -6.32
C ARG A 84 1.58 8.06 -7.65
N GLN A 85 2.24 7.74 -8.76
CA GLN A 85 1.89 8.27 -10.07
C GLN A 85 0.49 7.83 -10.49
N VAL A 86 0.17 6.54 -10.35
CA VAL A 86 -1.18 6.01 -10.64
C VAL A 86 -2.23 6.70 -9.77
N LEU A 87 -1.94 6.89 -8.48
CA LEU A 87 -2.81 7.65 -7.57
C LEU A 87 -3.00 9.10 -8.05
N HIS A 88 -1.93 9.81 -8.40
CA HIS A 88 -1.99 11.20 -8.85
C HIS A 88 -2.72 11.38 -10.19
N GLU A 89 -2.43 10.54 -11.18
CA GLU A 89 -3.05 10.60 -12.50
C GLU A 89 -4.56 10.36 -12.42
N HIS A 90 -4.99 9.39 -11.61
CA HIS A 90 -6.41 9.11 -11.46
C HIS A 90 -7.13 10.07 -10.51
N ALA A 91 -6.48 10.57 -9.45
CA ALA A 91 -7.04 11.61 -8.58
C ALA A 91 -7.38 12.91 -9.33
N ARG A 92 -6.55 13.27 -10.33
CA ARG A 92 -6.82 14.39 -11.24
C ARG A 92 -8.02 14.14 -12.15
N ALA A 93 -8.28 12.90 -12.53
CA ALA A 93 -9.39 12.53 -13.39
C ALA A 93 -10.75 12.45 -12.66
N HIS A 94 -10.76 12.25 -11.33
CA HIS A 94 -11.98 11.93 -10.55
C HIS A 94 -12.23 12.85 -9.33
N HIS A 95 -11.77 14.11 -9.40
CA HIS A 95 -11.69 15.09 -8.30
C HIS A 95 -12.94 15.27 -7.39
N ALA A 96 -14.15 14.90 -7.83
CA ALA A 96 -15.40 15.06 -7.06
C ALA A 96 -15.85 13.82 -6.26
N GLU A 97 -15.28 12.62 -6.47
CA GLU A 97 -15.88 11.35 -5.98
C GLU A 97 -14.87 10.38 -5.33
N ASN A 98 -13.81 10.91 -4.71
CA ASN A 98 -12.63 10.12 -4.29
C ASN A 98 -12.89 8.90 -3.38
N CYS A 99 -13.93 8.89 -2.54
CA CYS A 99 -14.25 7.73 -1.69
C CYS A 99 -14.91 6.58 -2.45
N GLN A 100 -15.77 6.88 -3.42
CA GLN A 100 -16.42 5.87 -4.27
C GLN A 100 -15.42 5.28 -5.27
N PHE A 101 -14.46 6.10 -5.69
CA PHE A 101 -13.35 5.74 -6.57
C PHE A 101 -12.34 4.76 -5.93
N LEU A 102 -11.98 4.92 -4.65
CA LEU A 102 -11.10 3.93 -3.99
C LEU A 102 -11.74 2.55 -3.83
N ASN A 103 -13.06 2.45 -4.00
CA ASN A 103 -13.77 1.18 -4.09
C ASN A 103 -13.89 0.65 -5.52
N SER A 104 -13.59 1.46 -6.56
CA SER A 104 -13.62 1.01 -7.95
C SER A 104 -12.27 0.46 -8.42
N ILE A 105 -11.18 0.85 -7.75
CA ILE A 105 -9.86 0.29 -7.99
C ILE A 105 -9.73 -1.04 -7.22
N ARG A 106 -9.69 -2.15 -7.97
CA ARG A 106 -9.47 -3.49 -7.42
C ARG A 106 -8.21 -3.61 -6.55
N LEU A 107 -7.17 -2.81 -6.85
CA LEU A 107 -5.94 -2.71 -6.05
C LEU A 107 -6.22 -2.34 -4.57
N PHE A 108 -7.32 -1.65 -4.31
CA PHE A 108 -7.69 -1.14 -2.99
C PHE A 108 -8.80 -1.94 -2.30
N ASP A 109 -9.33 -2.99 -2.93
CA ASP A 109 -10.39 -3.82 -2.32
C ASP A 109 -9.96 -4.41 -0.98
N GLY A 110 -8.67 -4.72 -0.83
CA GLY A 110 -8.07 -5.21 0.42
C GLY A 110 -7.65 -4.15 1.44
N LEU A 111 -7.85 -2.84 1.17
CA LEU A 111 -7.52 -1.78 2.11
C LEU A 111 -8.66 -1.49 3.09
N SER A 112 -8.30 -1.27 4.35
CA SER A 112 -9.30 -0.88 5.36
C SER A 112 -9.95 0.47 5.01
N PRO A 113 -11.21 0.71 5.43
CA PRO A 113 -11.89 1.98 5.17
C PRO A 113 -11.11 3.21 5.67
N ALA A 114 -10.36 3.07 6.77
CA ALA A 114 -9.52 4.14 7.31
C ALA A 114 -8.35 4.50 6.37
N ILE A 115 -7.71 3.49 5.77
CA ILE A 115 -6.63 3.72 4.80
C ILE A 115 -7.20 4.30 3.50
N LYS A 116 -8.36 3.79 3.05
CA LYS A 116 -9.08 4.36 1.90
C LYS A 116 -9.42 5.84 2.13
N GLY A 117 -10.03 6.19 3.25
CA GLY A 117 -10.36 7.58 3.59
C GLY A 117 -9.16 8.51 3.48
N ARG A 118 -7.98 8.10 3.98
CA ARG A 118 -6.78 8.93 3.88
C ARG A 118 -6.18 9.00 2.47
N ILE A 119 -6.18 7.91 1.71
CA ILE A 119 -5.77 7.98 0.31
C ILE A 119 -6.65 9.01 -0.42
N GLY A 120 -7.94 9.04 -0.11
CA GLY A 120 -8.87 10.05 -0.62
C GLY A 120 -8.45 11.47 -0.25
N GLU A 121 -8.08 11.73 1.01
CA GLU A 121 -7.59 13.03 1.48
C GLU A 121 -6.25 13.44 0.83
N LEU A 122 -5.26 12.55 0.75
CA LEU A 122 -3.95 12.85 0.16
C LEU A 122 -4.03 13.07 -1.36
N ALA A 123 -4.94 12.37 -2.03
CA ALA A 123 -5.27 12.59 -3.43
C ALA A 123 -5.88 13.99 -3.67
N LEU A 124 -6.60 14.55 -2.69
CA LEU A 124 -7.18 15.91 -2.77
C LEU A 124 -6.15 17.03 -2.54
N VAL A 125 -5.08 16.78 -1.76
CA VAL A 125 -4.15 17.84 -1.31
C VAL A 125 -3.14 18.27 -2.40
N VAL A 126 -3.04 17.55 -3.52
CA VAL A 126 -2.05 17.83 -4.57
C VAL A 126 -2.37 19.11 -5.36
N GLU A 127 -3.55 19.72 -5.18
CA GLU A 127 -3.90 21.03 -5.75
C GLU A 127 -3.65 22.22 -4.81
N ARG A 128 -2.49 22.31 -4.16
CA ARG A 128 -1.97 23.60 -3.69
C ARG A 128 -0.51 23.81 -4.03
N PHE A 129 -0.22 23.95 -5.32
CA PHE A 129 0.93 24.75 -5.77
C PHE A 129 0.45 25.94 -6.59
N GLY A 130 0.60 27.13 -6.00
CA GLY A 130 0.80 28.41 -6.69
C GLY A 130 -0.46 29.20 -7.10
N GLN A 131 -0.94 30.09 -6.23
CA GLN A 131 -1.24 31.44 -6.73
C GLN A 131 -0.05 32.31 -6.39
N GLY A 132 0.61 32.79 -7.44
CA GLY A 132 1.71 33.74 -7.31
C GLY A 132 1.24 35.08 -6.74
N SER A 133 2.13 35.64 -5.93
CA SER A 133 2.47 37.06 -5.86
C SER A 133 3.76 37.18 -5.07
#